data_AF-A0A399G7T0-F1
#
_entry.id   AF-A0A399G7T0-F1
#
_cell.length_a   1.000
_cell.length_b   1.000
_cell.length_c   1.000
_cell.angle_alpha   90.00
_cell.angle_beta   90.00
_cell.angle_gamma   90.00
#
_symmetry.space_group_name_H-M   'P 1'
#
loop_
_entity.id
_entity.type
_entity.pdbx_description
1 polymer ?
#
loop_
_entity_poly.entity_id
_entity_poly.type
_entity_poly.pdbx_seq_one_letter_code
_entity_poly.pdbx_strand_id
1 'polypeptide(L)'
;MPAPCSLAYTDSLARHHNATEELGNCQNSLFVDIGPAKPDEARWWAAILAPGQGWQATMRSSLASPWSIRVESSSEFVISPETVVTASQGSASTFLEACSFLNKFCTRHNIVDQSHAALAAVLLFPYMAGETLHVLSPGLKKHKKPLNDPLNNHKSHSQPHKICEGQLIDRLLTLSCNIRGIRPLLLSVFFEPSIECNAVTPWLQGTLAAIESVTENNPSMLGRMCMERTPELACIWLGSTIVGLQKKLLQDAKYGQIPLDLHSAVWSGTVQSFIQQPVSRPLVVDGYVKRADECRLLFLCQSNGHTRVPICQWKPFGETPKDDVDLEVRLHEHCEGHELQYRGFAWECADSDLVIHSPQHCVSQCHSQLGTQELQHAFPVVWKALDRTKEAISENATRNVISWLRSDGHAPHEKEMFEHEWFTMCDSDEEEEPMVETQSMNGFEHSPHVEEWLFNS
;
A
#
# COMPACT_ATOMS: atom_id res chain seq x y z
N MET A 1 5.57 -28.60 -12.04
CA MET A 1 5.49 -27.83 -13.30
C MET A 1 4.22 -26.97 -13.32
N PRO A 2 4.32 -25.64 -13.16
CA PRO A 2 3.23 -24.75 -13.59
C PRO A 2 3.01 -24.93 -15.11
N ALA A 3 1.76 -24.95 -15.56
CA ALA A 3 1.46 -25.16 -16.97
C ALA A 3 1.78 -23.89 -17.79
N PRO A 4 2.00 -24.01 -19.12
CA PRO A 4 2.22 -22.83 -19.95
C PRO A 4 1.03 -21.87 -19.87
N CYS A 5 1.35 -20.59 -19.74
CA CYS A 5 0.36 -19.51 -19.85
C CYS A 5 0.05 -19.25 -21.32
N SER A 6 -1.22 -19.02 -21.63
CA SER A 6 -1.67 -18.64 -22.98
C SER A 6 -2.37 -17.29 -22.93
N LEU A 7 -2.05 -16.42 -23.90
CA LEU A 7 -2.76 -15.16 -24.15
C LEU A 7 -3.46 -15.30 -25.50
N ALA A 8 -4.77 -15.09 -25.53
CA ALA A 8 -5.57 -15.19 -26.74
C ALA A 8 -6.65 -14.11 -26.77
N TYR A 9 -6.99 -13.66 -27.98
CA TYR A 9 -8.18 -12.84 -28.17
C TYR A 9 -9.42 -13.72 -28.26
N THR A 10 -10.55 -13.21 -27.77
CA THR A 10 -11.86 -13.87 -27.90
C THR A 10 -12.61 -13.30 -29.12
N ASP A 11 -13.80 -13.84 -29.39
CA ASP A 11 -14.69 -13.32 -30.43
C ASP A 11 -15.39 -12.01 -30.04
N SER A 12 -15.25 -11.56 -28.78
CA SER A 12 -15.78 -10.26 -28.36
C SER A 12 -14.90 -9.14 -28.88
N LEU A 13 -15.53 -8.17 -29.55
CA LEU A 13 -14.87 -7.05 -30.23
C LEU A 13 -15.60 -5.75 -29.93
N ALA A 14 -14.84 -4.66 -29.75
CA ALA A 14 -15.40 -3.32 -29.84
C ALA A 14 -15.86 -3.01 -31.27
N ARG A 15 -16.91 -2.20 -31.42
CA ARG A 15 -17.41 -1.81 -32.75
C ARG A 15 -16.44 -0.89 -33.46
N HIS A 16 -16.34 -1.01 -34.78
CA HIS A 16 -15.63 -0.06 -35.63
C HIS A 16 -16.62 0.98 -36.17
N HIS A 17 -16.24 2.25 -36.15
CA HIS A 17 -17.02 3.31 -36.76
C HIS A 17 -16.95 3.22 -38.29
N ASN A 18 -18.08 2.95 -38.93
CA ASN A 18 -18.23 3.01 -40.38
C ASN A 18 -18.74 4.39 -40.78
N ALA A 19 -18.01 5.12 -41.62
CA ALA A 19 -18.36 6.48 -42.07
C ALA A 19 -19.71 6.58 -42.81
N THR A 20 -20.34 5.45 -43.14
CA THR A 20 -21.65 5.32 -43.80
C THR A 20 -22.83 5.18 -42.83
N GLU A 21 -22.62 5.01 -41.53
CA GLU A 21 -23.71 4.96 -40.55
C GLU A 21 -24.07 6.37 -40.08
N GLU A 22 -25.33 6.78 -40.28
CA GLU A 22 -25.83 8.07 -39.83
C GLU A 22 -25.65 8.23 -38.32
N LEU A 23 -25.14 9.40 -37.91
CA LEU A 23 -24.83 9.84 -36.54
C LEU A 23 -26.07 9.90 -35.59
N GLY A 24 -27.19 9.30 -35.98
CA GLY A 24 -28.51 9.44 -35.36
C GLY A 24 -28.77 8.56 -34.14
N ASN A 25 -27.92 7.56 -33.84
CA ASN A 25 -28.23 6.58 -32.77
C ASN A 25 -27.16 6.42 -31.67
N CYS A 26 -26.14 7.29 -31.61
CA CYS A 26 -24.97 7.15 -30.72
C CYS A 26 -25.07 7.93 -29.40
N GLN A 27 -26.23 7.98 -28.73
CA GLN A 27 -26.34 8.71 -27.45
C GLN A 27 -25.52 8.07 -26.31
N ASN A 28 -25.16 6.79 -26.42
CA ASN A 28 -24.38 6.04 -25.42
C ASN A 28 -23.07 5.44 -25.98
N SER A 29 -22.48 6.00 -27.03
CA SER A 29 -21.22 5.48 -27.61
C SER A 29 -20.03 6.34 -27.25
N LEU A 30 -18.93 5.71 -26.84
CA LEU A 30 -17.64 6.34 -26.54
C LEU A 30 -16.69 6.12 -27.72
N PHE A 31 -16.47 7.17 -28.50
CA PHE A 31 -15.55 7.11 -29.64
C PHE A 31 -14.09 7.17 -29.18
N VAL A 32 -13.31 6.18 -29.62
CA VAL A 32 -11.87 6.09 -29.36
C VAL A 32 -11.14 6.22 -30.69
N ASP A 33 -10.51 7.38 -30.90
CA ASP A 33 -9.66 7.65 -32.06
C ASP A 33 -8.28 7.03 -31.85
N ILE A 34 -7.97 5.97 -32.61
CA ILE A 34 -6.67 5.29 -32.55
C ILE A 34 -5.68 5.76 -33.63
N GLY A 35 -6.07 6.75 -34.45
CA GLY A 35 -5.27 7.24 -35.56
C GLY A 35 -5.08 6.20 -36.69
N PRO A 36 -4.00 6.30 -37.49
CA PRO A 36 -3.70 5.36 -38.56
C PRO A 36 -3.11 4.09 -37.94
N ALA A 37 -3.87 3.01 -37.89
CA ALA A 37 -3.48 1.75 -37.24
C ALA A 37 -3.23 0.63 -38.26
N LYS A 38 -2.29 -0.27 -37.95
CA LYS A 38 -2.13 -1.52 -38.71
C LYS A 38 -3.24 -2.54 -38.34
N PRO A 39 -3.53 -3.56 -39.16
CA PRO A 39 -4.50 -4.61 -38.83
C PRO A 39 -4.35 -5.22 -37.43
N ASP A 40 -3.11 -5.47 -37.01
CA ASP A 40 -2.84 -6.10 -35.70
C ASP A 40 -3.05 -5.11 -34.53
N GLU A 41 -2.70 -3.83 -34.72
CA GLU A 41 -2.98 -2.75 -33.75
C GLU A 41 -4.49 -2.53 -33.59
N ALA A 42 -5.22 -2.50 -34.72
CA ALA A 42 -6.67 -2.37 -34.71
C ALA A 42 -7.34 -3.57 -34.00
N ARG A 43 -6.85 -4.80 -34.25
CA ARG A 43 -7.33 -6.00 -33.57
C ARG A 43 -7.05 -5.97 -32.05
N TRP A 44 -5.88 -5.48 -31.65
CA TRP A 44 -5.48 -5.34 -30.24
C TRP A 44 -6.41 -4.36 -29.50
N TRP A 45 -6.66 -3.17 -30.07
CA TRP A 45 -7.62 -2.22 -29.50
C TRP A 45 -9.04 -2.78 -29.45
N ALA A 46 -9.47 -3.49 -30.49
CA ALA A 46 -10.79 -4.14 -30.53
C ALA A 46 -10.95 -5.19 -29.43
N ALA A 47 -9.89 -5.91 -29.06
CA ALA A 47 -9.90 -6.85 -27.95
C ALA A 47 -9.96 -6.15 -26.57
N ILE A 48 -9.17 -5.10 -26.36
CA ILE A 48 -9.08 -4.41 -25.06
C ILE A 48 -10.37 -3.65 -24.72
N LEU A 49 -11.00 -3.04 -25.73
CA LEU A 49 -12.20 -2.22 -25.55
C LEU A 49 -13.50 -3.01 -25.74
N ALA A 50 -13.40 -4.33 -25.97
CA ALA A 50 -14.57 -5.17 -26.19
C ALA A 50 -15.49 -5.21 -24.96
N PRO A 51 -16.82 -5.29 -25.16
CA PRO A 51 -17.73 -5.58 -24.06
C PRO A 51 -17.44 -6.97 -23.46
N GLY A 52 -17.60 -7.10 -22.15
CA GLY A 52 -17.26 -8.33 -21.45
C GLY A 52 -15.76 -8.58 -21.46
N GLN A 53 -15.31 -9.60 -22.20
CA GLN A 53 -13.92 -10.04 -22.19
C GLN A 53 -13.43 -10.32 -23.61
N GLY A 54 -12.74 -9.34 -24.23
CA GLY A 54 -12.18 -9.47 -25.59
C GLY A 54 -10.82 -10.16 -25.66
N TRP A 55 -10.19 -10.40 -24.50
CA TRP A 55 -8.92 -11.12 -24.38
C TRP A 55 -8.89 -11.97 -23.11
N GLN A 56 -8.12 -13.05 -23.14
CA GLN A 56 -7.95 -13.94 -22.00
C GLN A 56 -6.49 -14.33 -21.85
N ALA A 57 -5.98 -14.21 -20.63
CA ALA A 57 -4.69 -14.75 -20.23
C ALA A 57 -4.96 -15.86 -19.21
N THR A 58 -4.68 -17.11 -19.57
CA THR A 58 -5.02 -18.27 -18.73
C THR A 58 -3.86 -19.23 -18.55
N MET A 59 -3.81 -19.82 -17.36
CA MET A 59 -2.97 -20.96 -17.00
C MET A 59 -3.87 -22.17 -16.75
N ARG A 60 -3.51 -23.35 -17.30
CA ARG A 60 -4.30 -24.60 -17.15
C ARG A 60 -5.78 -24.48 -17.57
N SER A 61 -6.11 -23.57 -18.48
CA SER A 61 -7.48 -23.30 -18.98
C SER A 61 -8.54 -22.89 -17.93
N SER A 62 -8.20 -22.85 -16.64
CA SER A 62 -9.14 -22.53 -15.55
C SER A 62 -8.69 -21.38 -14.64
N LEU A 63 -7.41 -21.01 -14.68
CA LEU A 63 -6.86 -19.92 -13.87
C LEU A 63 -6.60 -18.71 -14.77
N ALA A 64 -7.28 -17.60 -14.51
CA ALA A 64 -7.09 -16.35 -15.24
C ALA A 64 -5.95 -15.52 -14.64
N SER A 65 -5.39 -14.62 -15.44
CA SER A 65 -4.47 -13.58 -14.97
C SER A 65 -5.12 -12.74 -13.85
N PRO A 66 -4.37 -12.35 -12.81
CA PRO A 66 -4.92 -11.58 -11.69
C PRO A 66 -5.31 -10.15 -12.08
N TRP A 67 -4.87 -9.67 -13.26
CA TRP A 67 -5.28 -8.39 -13.84
C TRP A 67 -6.41 -8.52 -14.87
N SER A 68 -7.02 -9.70 -15.00
CA SER A 68 -8.16 -9.90 -15.90
C SER A 68 -9.36 -9.09 -15.43
N ILE A 69 -9.97 -8.37 -16.35
CA ILE A 69 -11.19 -7.59 -16.10
C ILE A 69 -12.31 -8.01 -17.04
N ARG A 70 -13.54 -7.85 -16.56
CA ARG A 70 -14.74 -7.93 -17.39
C ARG A 70 -15.34 -6.53 -17.50
N VAL A 71 -15.42 -6.01 -18.72
CA VAL A 71 -15.98 -4.69 -18.99
C VAL A 71 -17.51 -4.78 -19.03
N GLU A 72 -18.15 -4.29 -17.97
CA GLU A 72 -19.60 -4.10 -17.89
C GLU A 72 -19.88 -2.59 -17.97
N SER A 73 -20.13 -2.10 -19.19
CA SER A 73 -20.35 -0.67 -19.44
C SER A 73 -21.76 -0.41 -19.93
N SER A 74 -22.38 0.67 -19.45
CA SER A 74 -23.63 1.21 -19.99
C SER A 74 -23.44 1.91 -21.34
N SER A 75 -22.19 2.21 -21.70
CA SER A 75 -21.79 2.86 -22.95
C SER A 75 -20.84 1.98 -23.75
N GLU A 76 -21.06 1.89 -25.06
CA GLU A 76 -20.26 1.04 -25.93
C GLU A 76 -19.03 1.79 -26.46
N PHE A 77 -17.85 1.19 -26.38
CA PHE A 77 -16.66 1.73 -27.03
C PHE A 77 -16.72 1.50 -28.55
N VAL A 78 -16.48 2.56 -29.31
CA VAL A 78 -16.44 2.53 -30.77
C VAL A 78 -15.08 3.02 -31.24
N ILE A 79 -14.37 2.17 -31.97
CA ILE A 79 -13.04 2.46 -32.49
C ILE A 79 -13.19 3.22 -33.81
N SER A 80 -12.55 4.40 -33.90
CA SER A 80 -12.52 5.22 -35.10
C SER A 80 -11.09 5.26 -35.66
N PRO A 81 -10.73 4.37 -36.60
CA PRO A 81 -9.43 4.46 -37.27
C PRO A 81 -9.44 5.51 -38.38
N GLU A 82 -8.30 6.17 -38.64
CA GLU A 82 -8.17 7.12 -39.78
C GLU A 82 -8.19 6.41 -41.14
N THR A 83 -7.89 5.11 -41.16
CA THR A 83 -7.94 4.25 -42.34
C THR A 83 -8.87 3.08 -42.09
N VAL A 84 -9.65 2.68 -43.10
CA VAL A 84 -10.48 1.46 -42.99
C VAL A 84 -9.54 0.25 -42.91
N VAL A 85 -9.62 -0.49 -41.81
CA VAL A 85 -8.79 -1.68 -41.59
C VAL A 85 -9.69 -2.86 -41.26
N THR A 86 -9.52 -3.97 -41.97
CA THR A 86 -10.05 -5.27 -41.56
C THR A 86 -9.19 -5.83 -40.44
N ALA A 87 -9.76 -5.97 -39.24
CA ALA A 87 -9.07 -6.56 -38.10
C ALA A 87 -8.57 -7.97 -38.47
N SER A 88 -7.30 -8.27 -38.18
CA SER A 88 -6.74 -9.61 -38.41
C SER A 88 -7.33 -10.62 -37.42
N GLN A 89 -7.45 -11.89 -37.82
CA GLN A 89 -7.63 -13.01 -36.86
C GLN A 89 -6.30 -13.40 -36.20
N GLY A 90 -5.37 -12.44 -36.10
CA GLY A 90 -3.98 -12.68 -35.71
C GLY A 90 -3.83 -13.20 -34.27
N SER A 91 -2.65 -13.73 -34.00
CA SER A 91 -2.21 -14.08 -32.65
C SER A 91 -2.19 -12.87 -31.72
N ALA A 92 -2.18 -13.12 -30.41
CA ALA A 92 -2.02 -12.05 -29.43
C ALA A 92 -0.72 -11.26 -29.68
N SER A 93 -0.79 -9.95 -29.51
CA SER A 93 0.35 -9.05 -29.68
C SER A 93 1.44 -9.36 -28.66
N THR A 94 2.70 -9.23 -29.06
CA THR A 94 3.83 -9.32 -28.14
C THR A 94 3.84 -8.12 -27.18
N PHE A 95 4.58 -8.23 -26.07
CA PHE A 95 4.76 -7.12 -25.12
C PHE A 95 5.28 -5.85 -25.80
N LEU A 96 6.30 -5.97 -26.66
CA LEU A 96 6.90 -4.84 -27.37
C LEU A 96 5.91 -4.15 -28.33
N GLU A 97 5.08 -4.94 -29.03
CA GLU A 97 4.05 -4.41 -29.92
C GLU A 97 2.95 -3.68 -29.13
N ALA A 98 2.43 -4.30 -28.07
CA ALA A 98 1.41 -3.71 -27.20
C ALA A 98 1.90 -2.39 -26.58
N CYS A 99 3.15 -2.35 -26.09
CA CYS A 99 3.79 -1.14 -25.60
C CYS A 99 3.90 -0.05 -26.68
N SER A 100 4.26 -0.42 -27.91
CA SER A 100 4.33 0.52 -29.03
C SER A 100 2.95 1.09 -29.38
N PHE A 101 1.89 0.26 -29.38
CA PHE A 101 0.52 0.70 -29.65
C PHE A 101 0.02 1.67 -28.58
N LEU A 102 0.24 1.34 -27.30
CA LEU A 102 -0.14 2.19 -26.18
C LEU A 102 0.61 3.53 -26.20
N ASN A 103 1.93 3.52 -26.39
CA ASN A 103 2.75 4.73 -26.44
C ASN A 103 2.29 5.68 -27.57
N LYS A 104 2.05 5.14 -28.76
CA LYS A 104 1.54 5.91 -29.89
C LYS A 104 0.20 6.57 -29.57
N PHE A 105 -0.73 5.84 -28.95
CA PHE A 105 -2.02 6.38 -28.51
C PHE A 105 -1.85 7.46 -27.44
N CYS A 106 -1.01 7.22 -26.43
CA CYS A 106 -0.77 8.18 -25.35
C CYS A 106 -0.13 9.48 -25.84
N THR A 107 0.82 9.38 -26.77
CA THR A 107 1.48 10.54 -27.38
C THR A 107 0.49 11.34 -28.24
N ARG A 108 -0.34 10.65 -29.04
CA ARG A 108 -1.34 11.31 -29.90
C ARG A 108 -2.33 12.16 -29.11
N HIS A 109 -2.82 11.64 -27.99
CA HIS A 109 -3.83 12.31 -27.18
C HIS A 109 -3.24 13.19 -26.06
N ASN A 110 -1.90 13.24 -25.93
CA ASN A 110 -1.21 13.91 -24.84
C ASN A 110 -1.70 13.45 -23.45
N ILE A 111 -1.78 12.12 -23.28
CA ILE A 111 -2.31 11.44 -22.07
C ILE A 111 -1.28 10.55 -21.40
N VAL A 112 0.01 10.84 -21.58
CA VAL A 112 1.11 10.05 -21.02
C VAL A 112 0.98 9.93 -19.50
N ASP A 113 0.70 11.00 -18.78
CA ASP A 113 0.53 10.97 -17.32
C ASP A 113 -0.67 10.11 -16.89
N GLN A 114 -1.74 10.12 -17.68
CA GLN A 114 -2.92 9.30 -17.43
C GLN A 114 -2.64 7.82 -17.65
N SER A 115 -1.71 7.47 -18.55
CA SER A 115 -1.27 6.08 -18.72
C SER A 115 -0.50 5.55 -17.51
N HIS A 116 0.32 6.40 -16.87
CA HIS A 116 0.99 6.05 -15.61
C HIS A 116 -0.01 5.89 -14.47
N ALA A 117 -1.00 6.79 -14.39
CA ALA A 117 -2.09 6.71 -13.43
C ALA A 117 -2.95 5.45 -13.63
N ALA A 118 -3.24 5.08 -14.88
CA ALA A 118 -3.95 3.85 -15.22
C ALA A 118 -3.14 2.61 -14.82
N LEU A 119 -1.83 2.58 -15.10
CA LEU A 119 -0.96 1.51 -14.65
C LEU A 119 -0.98 1.39 -13.12
N ALA A 120 -0.83 2.50 -12.40
CA ALA A 120 -0.91 2.54 -10.94
C ALA A 120 -2.21 1.93 -10.39
N ALA A 121 -3.36 2.23 -11.03
CA ALA A 121 -4.64 1.64 -10.67
C ALA A 121 -4.68 0.13 -10.97
N VAL A 122 -4.20 -0.30 -12.14
CA VAL A 122 -4.15 -1.72 -12.55
C VAL A 122 -3.30 -2.56 -11.59
N LEU A 123 -2.22 -2.01 -11.05
CA LEU A 123 -1.39 -2.70 -10.04
C LEU A 123 -2.17 -3.08 -8.76
N LEU A 124 -3.33 -2.49 -8.51
CA LEU A 124 -4.17 -2.81 -7.37
C LEU A 124 -5.29 -3.80 -7.69
N PHE A 125 -5.49 -4.18 -8.97
CA PHE A 125 -6.54 -5.13 -9.35
C PHE A 125 -6.44 -6.48 -8.63
N PRO A 126 -5.24 -7.08 -8.46
CA PRO A 126 -5.13 -8.34 -7.72
C PRO A 126 -5.57 -8.22 -6.26
N TYR A 127 -5.28 -7.08 -5.61
CA TYR A 127 -5.74 -6.77 -4.26
C TYR A 127 -7.27 -6.58 -4.20
N MET A 128 -7.87 -6.18 -5.32
CA MET A 128 -9.31 -5.95 -5.48
C MET A 128 -10.04 -7.12 -6.13
N ALA A 129 -9.45 -8.31 -6.10
CA ALA A 129 -10.03 -9.48 -6.75
C ALA A 129 -11.47 -9.74 -6.30
N GLY A 130 -12.39 -9.75 -7.26
CA GLY A 130 -13.83 -9.96 -7.03
C GLY A 130 -14.64 -8.70 -6.75
N GLU A 131 -14.02 -7.52 -6.68
CA GLU A 131 -14.72 -6.25 -6.53
C GLU A 131 -15.04 -5.61 -7.91
N THR A 132 -16.18 -4.91 -7.99
CA THR A 132 -16.55 -4.13 -9.19
C THR A 132 -15.95 -2.74 -9.10
N LEU A 133 -15.13 -2.39 -10.09
CA LEU A 133 -14.53 -1.06 -10.21
C LEU A 133 -15.47 -0.11 -10.96
N HIS A 134 -15.92 0.94 -10.27
CA HIS A 134 -16.66 2.03 -10.89
C HIS A 134 -15.67 3.07 -11.42
N VAL A 135 -15.35 2.99 -12.71
CA VAL A 135 -14.54 4.00 -13.38
C VAL A 135 -15.44 5.16 -13.80
N LEU A 136 -15.02 6.40 -13.53
CA LEU A 136 -15.72 7.59 -13.99
C LEU A 136 -15.86 7.55 -15.51
N SER A 137 -17.06 7.82 -16.02
CA SER A 137 -17.28 7.97 -17.46
C SER A 137 -16.28 8.98 -18.02
N PRO A 138 -15.54 8.66 -19.10
CA PRO A 138 -14.64 9.61 -19.73
C PRO A 138 -15.42 10.89 -20.00
N GLY A 139 -14.94 12.02 -19.46
CA GLY A 139 -15.54 13.31 -19.76
C GLY A 139 -15.47 13.51 -21.26
N LEU A 140 -16.62 13.39 -21.95
CA LEU A 140 -16.77 13.68 -23.38
C LEU A 140 -16.49 15.17 -23.61
N LYS A 141 -15.22 15.55 -23.60
CA LYS A 141 -14.79 16.78 -24.24
C LYS A 141 -15.04 16.54 -25.72
N LYS A 142 -16.17 17.05 -26.23
CA LYS A 142 -16.47 17.12 -27.66
C LYS A 142 -15.16 17.46 -28.38
N HIS A 143 -14.70 16.56 -29.25
CA HIS A 143 -13.45 16.68 -29.99
C HIS A 143 -13.24 18.15 -30.41
N LYS A 144 -12.38 18.89 -29.72
CA LYS A 144 -11.75 20.04 -30.34
C LYS A 144 -10.76 19.40 -31.28
N LYS A 145 -10.94 19.61 -32.59
CA LYS A 145 -9.96 19.21 -33.61
C LYS A 145 -8.55 19.52 -33.07
N PRO A 146 -7.57 18.62 -33.24
CA PRO A 146 -6.20 18.96 -32.90
C PRO A 146 -5.87 20.27 -33.62
N LEU A 147 -5.48 21.28 -32.84
CA LEU A 147 -4.99 22.53 -33.39
C LEU A 147 -3.74 22.13 -34.17
N ASN A 148 -3.78 22.26 -35.49
CA ASN A 148 -2.59 22.21 -36.34
C ASN A 148 -1.73 23.42 -35.98
N ASP A 149 -1.05 23.37 -34.84
CA ASP A 149 -0.02 24.34 -34.50
C ASP A 149 1.32 23.69 -34.84
N PRO A 150 2.09 24.22 -35.81
CA PRO A 150 3.39 23.68 -36.16
C PRO A 150 4.32 23.86 -34.96
N LEU A 151 4.51 22.77 -34.21
CA LEU A 151 5.63 22.41 -33.36
C LEU A 151 6.61 23.57 -33.07
N ASN A 152 6.27 24.44 -32.12
CA ASN A 152 7.24 25.37 -31.57
C ASN A 152 8.04 24.67 -30.46
N ASN A 153 9.06 23.94 -30.91
CA ASN A 153 10.41 23.83 -30.32
C ASN A 153 10.59 23.84 -28.79
N HIS A 154 9.70 23.23 -28.00
CA HIS A 154 10.12 22.68 -26.73
C HIS A 154 10.80 21.34 -27.01
N LYS A 155 12.12 21.32 -26.81
CA LYS A 155 12.89 20.08 -26.60
C LYS A 155 12.34 19.39 -25.34
N SER A 156 11.16 18.79 -25.45
CA SER A 156 10.76 17.74 -24.53
C SER A 156 11.68 16.60 -24.87
N HIS A 157 12.61 16.30 -23.97
CA HIS A 157 13.47 15.15 -24.09
C HIS A 157 12.59 13.95 -24.44
N SER A 158 12.77 13.43 -25.66
CA SER A 158 12.27 12.12 -26.09
C SER A 158 13.00 11.05 -25.28
N GLN A 159 12.74 11.02 -23.97
CA GLN A 159 13.07 9.86 -23.16
C GLN A 159 12.04 8.81 -23.55
N PRO A 160 12.44 7.63 -24.06
CA PRO A 160 11.51 6.53 -24.25
C PRO A 160 10.74 6.31 -22.95
N HIS A 161 9.44 6.01 -23.06
CA HIS A 161 8.58 5.71 -21.91
C HIS A 161 9.29 4.70 -20.98
N LYS A 162 9.81 5.19 -19.83
CA LYS A 162 10.50 4.36 -18.84
C LYS A 162 9.63 3.23 -18.28
N ILE A 163 8.31 3.33 -18.45
CA ILE A 163 7.33 2.27 -18.11
C ILE A 163 7.68 0.95 -18.81
N CYS A 164 8.20 1.00 -20.04
CA CYS A 164 8.51 -0.19 -20.83
C CYS A 164 9.92 -0.73 -20.57
N GLU A 165 10.66 -0.18 -19.60
CA GLU A 165 11.89 -0.81 -19.11
C GLU A 165 11.48 -2.10 -18.38
N GLY A 166 11.75 -3.26 -18.99
CA GLY A 166 11.31 -4.59 -18.52
C GLY A 166 11.55 -4.82 -17.02
N GLN A 167 12.69 -4.37 -16.51
CA GLN A 167 13.05 -4.54 -15.09
C GLN A 167 12.12 -3.78 -14.13
N LEU A 168 11.62 -2.60 -14.51
CA LEU A 168 10.72 -1.81 -13.67
C LEU A 168 9.31 -2.43 -13.66
N ILE A 169 8.80 -2.83 -14.83
CA ILE A 169 7.47 -3.43 -14.93
C ILE A 169 7.42 -4.78 -14.19
N ASP A 170 8.46 -5.61 -14.30
CA ASP A 170 8.53 -6.90 -13.60
C ASP A 170 8.48 -6.71 -12.07
N ARG A 171 9.18 -5.69 -11.54
CA ARG A 171 9.14 -5.35 -10.12
C ARG A 171 7.74 -4.91 -9.68
N LEU A 172 7.08 -4.06 -10.47
CA LEU A 172 5.72 -3.59 -10.19
C LEU A 172 4.71 -4.74 -10.23
N LEU A 173 4.79 -5.61 -11.24
CA LEU A 173 3.93 -6.78 -11.36
C LEU A 173 4.15 -7.76 -10.20
N THR A 174 5.40 -7.99 -9.80
CA THR A 174 5.71 -8.83 -8.63
C THR A 174 5.10 -8.26 -7.35
N LEU A 175 5.22 -6.94 -7.14
CA LEU A 175 4.63 -6.27 -5.99
C LEU A 175 3.09 -6.35 -6.01
N SER A 176 2.49 -6.15 -7.17
CA SER A 176 1.04 -6.24 -7.41
C SER A 176 0.50 -7.65 -7.10
N CYS A 177 1.26 -8.70 -7.38
CA CYS A 177 0.93 -10.08 -7.03
C CYS A 177 1.05 -10.37 -5.52
N ASN A 178 1.81 -9.58 -4.75
CA ASN A 178 1.82 -9.70 -3.29
C ASN A 178 0.59 -9.03 -2.67
N ILE A 179 -0.58 -9.64 -2.86
CA ILE A 179 -1.86 -9.10 -2.39
C ILE A 179 -1.90 -8.86 -0.88
N ARG A 180 -1.10 -9.59 -0.10
CA ARG A 180 -1.00 -9.42 1.36
C ARG A 180 -0.13 -8.23 1.75
N GLY A 181 0.79 -7.81 0.89
CA GLY A 181 1.72 -6.70 1.11
C GLY A 181 1.15 -5.32 0.77
N ILE A 182 0.20 -5.23 -0.17
CA ILE A 182 -0.39 -3.95 -0.61
C ILE A 182 -1.04 -3.18 0.55
N ARG A 183 -1.82 -3.87 1.40
CA ARG A 183 -2.48 -3.24 2.55
C ARG A 183 -1.49 -2.71 3.60
N PRO A 184 -0.50 -3.50 4.10
CA PRO A 184 0.60 -3.00 4.92
C PRO A 184 1.33 -1.80 4.31
N LEU A 185 1.64 -1.83 3.01
CA LEU A 185 2.31 -0.72 2.33
C LEU A 185 1.49 0.55 2.41
N LEU A 186 0.22 0.51 2.01
CA LEU A 186 -0.64 1.69 2.05
C LEU A 186 -0.83 2.20 3.49
N LEU A 187 -1.00 1.32 4.47
CA LEU A 187 -1.20 1.74 5.87
C LEU A 187 0.09 2.18 6.58
N SER A 188 1.26 1.92 6.01
CA SER A 188 2.56 2.37 6.57
C SER A 188 2.66 3.88 6.72
N VAL A 189 1.87 4.66 5.96
CA VAL A 189 1.83 6.12 6.08
C VAL A 189 1.43 6.59 7.49
N PHE A 190 0.68 5.77 8.24
CA PHE A 190 0.23 6.07 9.60
C PHE A 190 1.24 5.65 10.68
N PHE A 191 2.25 4.87 10.31
CA PHE A 191 3.34 4.49 11.20
C PHE A 191 4.31 5.65 11.40
N GLU A 192 4.74 5.85 12.64
CA GLU A 192 5.70 6.89 13.01
C GLU A 192 6.73 6.29 13.99
N PRO A 193 8.00 6.11 13.60
CA PRO A 193 8.96 5.36 14.41
C PRO A 193 9.30 5.99 15.78
N SER A 194 9.02 7.29 15.95
CA SER A 194 9.24 7.98 17.21
C SER A 194 8.20 7.62 18.28
N ILE A 195 7.02 7.17 17.89
CA ILE A 195 5.89 6.88 18.79
C ILE A 195 6.06 5.51 19.45
N GLU A 196 5.82 5.48 20.76
CA GLU A 196 5.82 4.28 21.59
C GLU A 196 4.45 3.63 21.64
N CYS A 197 4.41 2.33 21.97
CA CYS A 197 3.19 1.54 21.96
C CYS A 197 2.06 2.08 22.85
N ASN A 198 2.38 2.77 23.95
CA ASN A 198 1.41 3.40 24.86
C ASN A 198 0.83 4.72 24.30
N ALA A 199 1.49 5.36 23.32
CA ALA A 199 1.09 6.65 22.77
C ALA A 199 0.43 6.55 21.37
N VAL A 200 0.11 5.34 20.91
CA VAL A 200 -0.42 5.10 19.55
C VAL A 200 -1.80 5.69 19.36
N THR A 201 -2.69 5.54 20.34
CA THR A 201 -4.06 6.06 20.27
C THR A 201 -4.10 7.58 20.05
N PRO A 202 -3.48 8.41 20.91
CA PRO A 202 -3.49 9.86 20.69
C PRO A 202 -2.80 10.25 19.38
N TRP A 203 -1.74 9.55 18.96
CA TRP A 203 -1.10 9.76 17.65
C TRP A 203 -2.08 9.55 16.48
N LEU A 204 -2.77 8.41 16.44
CA LEU A 204 -3.70 8.07 15.37
C LEU A 204 -4.93 8.97 15.39
N GLN A 205 -5.54 9.21 16.56
CA GLN A 205 -6.70 10.09 16.65
C GLN A 205 -6.35 11.52 16.18
N GLY A 206 -5.19 12.04 16.57
CA GLY A 206 -4.77 13.37 16.15
C GLY A 206 -4.44 13.46 14.66
N THR A 207 -3.77 12.44 14.12
CA THR A 207 -3.48 12.34 12.69
C THR A 207 -4.77 12.30 11.87
N LEU A 208 -5.74 11.48 12.28
CA LEU A 208 -7.03 11.36 11.59
C LEU A 208 -7.85 12.65 11.67
N ALA A 209 -7.88 13.32 12.83
CA ALA A 209 -8.56 14.61 12.98
C ALA A 209 -7.95 15.71 12.10
N ALA A 210 -6.62 15.73 11.96
CA ALA A 210 -5.92 16.65 11.07
C ALA A 210 -6.26 16.35 9.60
N ILE A 211 -6.25 15.08 9.19
CA ILE A 211 -6.63 14.66 7.85
C ILE A 211 -8.07 15.06 7.53
N GLU A 212 -9.02 14.80 8.43
CA GLU A 212 -10.43 15.17 8.24
C GLU A 212 -10.59 16.69 8.08
N SER A 213 -9.86 17.48 8.88
CA SER A 213 -9.92 18.95 8.85
C SER A 213 -9.35 19.54 7.56
N VAL A 214 -8.28 18.94 7.01
CA VAL A 214 -7.60 19.44 5.80
C VAL A 214 -8.29 18.96 4.53
N THR A 215 -8.76 17.71 4.51
CA THR A 215 -9.26 17.11 3.26
C THR A 215 -10.70 17.47 2.96
N GLU A 216 -11.53 17.82 3.95
CA GLU A 216 -12.96 18.12 3.78
C GLU A 216 -13.69 17.06 2.92
N ASN A 217 -13.35 15.78 3.10
CA ASN A 217 -13.81 14.63 2.29
C ASN A 217 -13.39 14.63 0.81
N ASN A 218 -12.38 15.42 0.41
CA ASN A 218 -11.79 15.39 -0.92
C ASN A 218 -10.77 14.24 -1.04
N PRO A 219 -11.08 13.16 -1.80
CA PRO A 219 -10.21 11.99 -1.88
C PRO A 219 -8.88 12.29 -2.59
N SER A 220 -8.87 13.26 -3.52
CA SER A 220 -7.64 13.66 -4.23
C SER A 220 -6.66 14.38 -3.30
N MET A 221 -7.17 15.20 -2.36
CA MET A 221 -6.35 15.84 -1.33
C MET A 221 -5.71 14.81 -0.42
N LEU A 222 -6.50 13.85 0.09
CA LEU A 222 -5.99 12.75 0.92
C LEU A 222 -4.91 11.95 0.19
N GLY A 223 -5.17 11.61 -1.08
CA GLY A 223 -4.23 10.85 -1.90
C GLY A 223 -2.91 11.58 -2.01
N ARG A 224 -2.97 12.88 -2.32
CA ARG A 224 -1.80 13.75 -2.40
C ARG A 224 -1.04 13.84 -1.08
N MET A 225 -1.73 14.02 0.05
CA MET A 225 -1.09 14.05 1.36
C MET A 225 -0.31 12.75 1.64
N CYS A 226 -0.90 11.60 1.33
CA CYS A 226 -0.24 10.31 1.52
C CYS A 226 0.95 10.11 0.58
N MET A 227 0.84 10.55 -0.69
CA MET A 227 1.95 10.53 -1.64
C MET A 227 3.10 11.43 -1.19
N GLU A 228 2.81 12.60 -0.62
CA GLU A 228 3.82 13.53 -0.11
C GLU A 228 4.48 13.02 1.19
N ARG A 229 3.72 12.32 2.07
CA ARG A 229 4.26 11.71 3.29
C ARG A 229 5.08 10.44 3.03
N THR A 230 4.74 9.68 1.98
CA THR A 230 5.45 8.44 1.59
C THR A 230 5.72 8.40 0.07
N PRO A 231 6.71 9.19 -0.42
CA PRO A 231 7.00 9.32 -1.85
C PRO A 231 7.34 8.00 -2.54
N GLU A 232 7.95 7.05 -1.83
CA GLU A 232 8.29 5.71 -2.32
C GLU A 232 7.05 4.91 -2.74
N LEU A 233 5.91 5.22 -2.13
CA LEU A 233 4.61 4.61 -2.41
C LEU A 233 3.68 5.52 -3.22
N ALA A 234 4.18 6.64 -3.76
CA ALA A 234 3.32 7.61 -4.42
C ALA A 234 2.52 7.00 -5.58
N CYS A 235 3.13 6.10 -6.36
CA CYS A 235 2.46 5.38 -7.43
C CYS A 235 1.31 4.51 -6.90
N ILE A 236 1.52 3.76 -5.81
CA ILE A 236 0.49 2.89 -5.23
C ILE A 236 -0.64 3.73 -4.61
N TRP A 237 -0.31 4.85 -3.98
CA TRP A 237 -1.29 5.80 -3.45
C TRP A 237 -2.12 6.46 -4.55
N LEU A 238 -1.52 6.85 -5.68
CA LEU A 238 -2.23 7.34 -6.85
C LEU A 238 -3.25 6.31 -7.35
N GLY A 239 -2.81 5.05 -7.51
CA GLY A 239 -3.69 3.94 -7.86
C GLY A 239 -4.84 3.80 -6.86
N SER A 240 -4.54 3.83 -5.56
CA SER A 240 -5.50 3.69 -4.46
C SER A 240 -6.57 4.79 -4.47
N THR A 241 -6.17 6.03 -4.80
CA THR A 241 -7.10 7.14 -5.01
C THR A 241 -8.01 6.91 -6.21
N ILE A 242 -7.47 6.41 -7.33
CA ILE A 242 -8.24 6.17 -8.55
C ILE A 242 -9.27 5.04 -8.34
N VAL A 243 -8.89 3.97 -7.65
CA VAL A 243 -9.79 2.83 -7.37
C VAL A 243 -10.68 3.05 -6.14
N GLY A 244 -10.53 4.16 -5.42
CA GLY A 244 -11.41 4.54 -4.31
C GLY A 244 -11.18 3.81 -2.98
N LEU A 245 -9.96 3.31 -2.74
CA LEU A 245 -9.62 2.51 -1.54
C LEU A 245 -9.47 3.32 -0.25
N GLN A 246 -9.31 4.63 -0.35
CA GLN A 246 -8.83 5.47 0.74
C GLN A 246 -9.75 5.48 1.97
N LYS A 247 -11.07 5.46 1.77
CA LYS A 247 -12.04 5.43 2.89
C LYS A 247 -11.89 4.16 3.74
N LYS A 248 -11.71 3.01 3.08
CA LYS A 248 -11.48 1.72 3.75
C LYS A 248 -10.17 1.75 4.54
N LEU A 249 -9.10 2.28 3.94
CA LEU A 249 -7.80 2.41 4.58
C LEU A 249 -7.83 3.35 5.81
N LEU A 250 -8.53 4.49 5.73
CA LEU A 250 -8.72 5.37 6.87
C LEU A 250 -9.50 4.70 8.00
N GLN A 251 -10.51 3.89 7.64
CA GLN A 251 -11.28 3.14 8.62
C GLN A 251 -10.44 2.08 9.34
N ASP A 252 -9.57 1.39 8.59
CA ASP A 252 -8.60 0.44 9.15
C ASP A 252 -7.64 1.13 10.12
N ALA A 253 -7.07 2.27 9.72
CA ALA A 253 -6.19 3.07 10.57
C ALA A 253 -6.90 3.55 11.85
N LYS A 254 -8.18 3.95 11.74
CA LYS A 254 -9.02 4.34 12.88
C LYS A 254 -9.21 3.22 13.90
N TYR A 255 -9.19 1.96 13.46
CA TYR A 255 -9.26 0.79 14.34
C TYR A 255 -7.87 0.26 14.75
N GLY A 256 -6.78 0.96 14.43
CA GLY A 256 -5.42 0.49 14.70
C GLY A 256 -5.00 -0.74 13.89
N GLN A 257 -5.76 -1.09 12.84
CA GLN A 257 -5.47 -2.26 12.01
C GLN A 257 -4.41 -1.92 10.96
N ILE A 258 -3.17 -1.74 11.40
CA ILE A 258 -2.04 -1.38 10.55
C ILE A 258 -1.11 -2.60 10.44
N PRO A 259 -1.40 -3.59 9.57
CA PRO A 259 -0.60 -4.81 9.47
C PRO A 259 0.81 -4.51 8.95
N LEU A 260 1.74 -5.43 9.21
CA LEU A 260 3.11 -5.39 8.73
C LEU A 260 3.40 -6.50 7.71
N ASP A 261 4.25 -6.20 6.73
CA ASP A 261 4.88 -7.16 5.83
C ASP A 261 6.30 -6.70 5.51
N LEU A 262 7.29 -7.22 6.24
CA LEU A 262 8.69 -6.79 6.13
C LEU A 262 9.26 -6.99 4.71
N HIS A 263 8.77 -7.98 3.97
CA HIS A 263 9.19 -8.23 2.60
C HIS A 263 8.76 -7.11 1.65
N SER A 264 7.47 -6.72 1.67
CA SER A 264 7.03 -5.57 0.89
C SER A 264 7.67 -4.28 1.37
N ALA A 265 7.83 -4.12 2.68
CA ALA A 265 8.42 -2.92 3.27
C ALA A 265 9.83 -2.68 2.70
N VAL A 266 10.69 -3.70 2.71
CA VAL A 266 12.06 -3.55 2.20
C VAL A 266 12.13 -3.43 0.67
N TRP A 267 11.19 -4.04 -0.04
CA TRP A 267 11.07 -3.92 -1.50
C TRP A 267 10.60 -2.55 -1.96
N SER A 268 9.81 -1.85 -1.16
CA SER A 268 9.36 -0.49 -1.45
C SER A 268 10.27 0.57 -0.83
N GLY A 269 11.21 0.19 0.03
CA GLY A 269 12.02 1.15 0.80
C GLY A 269 11.24 1.83 1.94
N THR A 270 10.16 1.21 2.42
CA THR A 270 9.35 1.73 3.52
C THR A 270 9.68 1.10 4.87
N VAL A 271 9.34 1.81 5.93
CA VAL A 271 9.44 1.34 7.32
C VAL A 271 8.03 1.15 7.86
N GLN A 272 7.75 -0.04 8.37
CA GLN A 272 6.45 -0.47 8.88
C GLN A 272 6.50 -0.92 10.34
N SER A 273 7.69 -1.14 10.90
CA SER A 273 7.86 -1.56 12.29
C SER A 273 9.19 -1.08 12.86
N PHE A 274 9.23 -0.87 14.16
CA PHE A 274 10.44 -0.55 14.91
C PHE A 274 11.54 -1.61 14.74
N ILE A 275 11.18 -2.86 14.43
CA ILE A 275 12.12 -3.98 14.25
C ILE A 275 13.05 -3.77 13.04
N GLN A 276 12.63 -2.94 12.07
CA GLN A 276 13.45 -2.60 10.90
C GLN A 276 14.55 -1.58 11.21
N GLN A 277 14.48 -0.87 12.34
CA GLN A 277 15.50 0.09 12.72
C GLN A 277 16.76 -0.65 13.23
N PRO A 278 17.95 -0.07 13.03
CA PRO A 278 19.16 -0.62 13.61
C PRO A 278 19.12 -0.57 15.13
N VAL A 279 19.84 -1.49 15.76
CA VAL A 279 20.09 -1.47 17.20
C VAL A 279 20.88 -0.22 17.57
N SER A 280 20.48 0.46 18.65
CA SER A 280 21.16 1.68 19.12
C SER A 280 22.66 1.46 19.39
N ARG A 281 23.43 2.55 19.27
CA ARG A 281 24.83 2.59 19.66
C ARG A 281 25.10 3.80 20.56
N PRO A 282 25.66 3.62 21.77
CA PRO A 282 25.94 2.33 22.41
C PRO A 282 24.66 1.54 22.75
N LEU A 283 24.76 0.22 22.91
CA LEU A 283 23.62 -0.62 23.33
C LEU A 283 23.17 -0.29 24.76
N VAL A 284 24.17 -0.09 25.64
CA VAL A 284 23.95 0.22 27.05
C VAL A 284 24.23 1.70 27.29
N VAL A 285 23.26 2.41 27.84
CA VAL A 285 23.38 3.80 28.29
C VAL A 285 23.02 3.85 29.77
N ASP A 286 23.91 4.41 30.60
CA ASP A 286 23.70 4.55 32.04
C ASP A 286 23.32 3.25 32.80
N GLY A 287 23.72 2.08 32.25
CA GLY A 287 23.43 0.77 32.82
C GLY A 287 22.13 0.12 32.32
N TYR A 288 21.45 0.74 31.35
CA TYR A 288 20.18 0.30 30.80
C TYR A 288 20.25 0.02 29.31
N VAL A 289 19.40 -0.89 28.84
CA VAL A 289 19.18 -1.22 27.43
C VAL A 289 17.75 -0.88 27.08
N LYS A 290 17.53 -0.18 25.97
CA LYS A 290 16.17 0.11 25.49
C LYS A 290 15.43 -1.20 25.20
N ARG A 291 14.19 -1.34 25.68
CA ARG A 291 13.36 -2.52 25.38
C ARG A 291 13.19 -2.74 23.87
N ALA A 292 13.21 -1.66 23.09
CA ALA A 292 13.16 -1.74 21.63
C ALA A 292 14.40 -2.43 21.03
N ASP A 293 15.59 -2.19 21.60
CA ASP A 293 16.84 -2.82 21.18
C ASP A 293 16.96 -4.26 21.68
N GLU A 294 16.44 -4.52 22.88
CA GLU A 294 16.26 -5.88 23.40
C GLU A 294 15.41 -6.71 22.44
N CYS A 295 14.23 -6.21 22.05
CA CYS A 295 13.36 -6.86 21.05
C CYS A 295 14.08 -7.13 19.71
N ARG A 296 14.84 -6.15 19.21
CA ARG A 296 15.60 -6.29 17.96
C ARG A 296 16.64 -7.39 18.05
N LEU A 297 17.40 -7.42 19.14
CA LEU A 297 18.45 -8.41 19.33
C LEU A 297 17.86 -9.81 19.52
N LEU A 298 16.81 -9.96 20.31
CA LEU A 298 16.11 -11.25 20.48
C LEU A 298 15.60 -11.79 19.13
N PHE A 299 14.99 -10.94 18.31
CA PHE A 299 14.56 -11.33 16.97
C PHE A 299 15.75 -11.66 16.06
N LEU A 300 16.79 -10.83 16.03
CA LEU A 300 17.96 -11.05 15.16
C LEU A 300 18.75 -12.31 15.53
N CYS A 301 18.82 -12.63 16.82
CA CYS A 301 19.46 -13.84 17.33
C CYS A 301 18.60 -15.09 17.14
N GLN A 302 17.32 -14.92 16.77
CA GLN A 302 16.33 -15.99 16.71
C GLN A 302 16.23 -16.73 18.04
N SER A 303 16.24 -15.97 19.13
CA SER A 303 16.13 -16.44 20.51
C SER A 303 14.88 -17.31 20.70
N ASN A 304 14.94 -18.23 21.66
CA ASN A 304 13.76 -19.02 22.01
C ASN A 304 12.58 -18.08 22.36
N GLY A 305 11.37 -18.41 21.91
CA GLY A 305 10.20 -17.53 22.05
C GLY A 305 10.11 -16.36 21.04
N HIS A 306 11.22 -15.97 20.38
CA HIS A 306 11.32 -14.73 19.60
C HIS A 306 11.64 -14.93 18.10
N THR A 307 11.43 -16.14 17.57
CA THR A 307 11.66 -16.46 16.13
C THR A 307 10.68 -15.77 15.17
N ARG A 308 9.53 -15.34 15.68
CA ARG A 308 8.51 -14.63 14.90
C ARG A 308 8.62 -13.13 15.12
N VAL A 309 8.47 -12.37 14.03
CA VAL A 309 8.40 -10.90 14.06
C VAL A 309 7.28 -10.47 15.01
N PRO A 310 7.49 -9.46 15.88
CA PRO A 310 6.43 -8.88 16.69
C PRO A 310 5.29 -8.40 15.79
N ILE A 311 4.05 -8.79 16.09
CA ILE A 311 2.88 -8.33 15.32
C ILE A 311 2.67 -6.82 15.49
N CYS A 312 3.09 -6.27 16.63
CA CYS A 312 3.05 -4.84 16.91
C CYS A 312 4.12 -4.08 16.11
N GLN A 313 3.70 -3.00 15.45
CA GLN A 313 4.59 -2.12 14.68
C GLN A 313 5.39 -1.17 15.58
N TRP A 314 4.81 -0.83 16.73
CA TRP A 314 5.26 0.22 17.62
C TRP A 314 6.27 -0.31 18.62
N LYS A 315 7.28 0.50 18.93
CA LYS A 315 8.32 0.10 19.88
C LYS A 315 7.76 0.05 21.30
N PRO A 316 8.25 -0.88 22.15
CA PRO A 316 7.98 -0.81 23.58
C PRO A 316 8.60 0.47 24.16
N PHE A 317 7.93 1.06 25.16
CA PHE A 317 8.48 2.18 25.93
C PHE A 317 9.47 1.69 27.00
N GLY A 318 10.33 2.59 27.45
CA GLY A 318 11.24 2.36 28.56
C GLY A 318 12.43 1.46 28.26
N GLU A 319 13.15 1.14 29.33
CA GLU A 319 14.45 0.48 29.30
C GLU A 319 14.52 -0.61 30.36
N THR A 320 15.45 -1.55 30.19
CA THR A 320 15.66 -2.66 31.12
C THR A 320 17.10 -2.60 31.64
N PRO A 321 17.32 -2.73 32.96
CA PRO A 321 18.66 -2.81 33.51
C PRO A 321 19.48 -3.89 32.79
N LYS A 322 20.73 -3.59 32.46
CA LYS A 322 21.62 -4.51 31.73
C LYS A 322 21.71 -5.90 32.37
N ASP A 323 21.65 -5.97 33.69
CA ASP A 323 21.76 -7.25 34.40
C ASP A 323 20.50 -8.11 34.30
N ASP A 324 19.36 -7.49 33.97
CA ASP A 324 18.03 -8.12 33.87
C ASP A 324 17.62 -8.45 32.43
N VAL A 325 18.34 -7.98 31.41
CA VAL A 325 18.09 -8.40 30.01
C VAL A 325 18.57 -9.82 29.76
N ASP A 326 17.99 -10.46 28.75
CA ASP A 326 18.36 -11.80 28.30
C ASP A 326 19.88 -11.94 28.07
N LEU A 327 20.44 -13.09 28.48
CA LEU A 327 21.87 -13.38 28.31
C LEU A 327 22.31 -13.27 26.86
N GLU A 328 21.45 -13.66 25.92
CA GLU A 328 21.71 -13.55 24.48
C GLU A 328 21.87 -12.09 24.05
N VAL A 329 21.08 -11.17 24.60
CA VAL A 329 21.20 -9.72 24.35
C VAL A 329 22.52 -9.19 24.91
N ARG A 330 22.92 -9.62 26.12
CA ARG A 330 24.17 -9.19 26.77
C ARG A 330 25.42 -9.58 25.99
N LEU A 331 25.40 -10.70 25.26
CA LEU A 331 26.51 -11.11 24.40
C LEU A 331 26.80 -10.09 23.30
N HIS A 332 25.81 -9.26 22.93
CA HIS A 332 25.89 -8.27 21.87
C HIS A 332 26.25 -6.85 22.36
N GLU A 333 26.58 -6.66 23.63
CA GLU A 333 26.94 -5.35 24.20
C GLU A 333 28.06 -4.63 23.43
N HIS A 334 29.07 -5.38 23.00
CA HIS A 334 30.24 -4.86 22.29
C HIS A 334 30.15 -5.07 20.78
N CYS A 335 29.03 -5.58 20.28
CA CYS A 335 28.83 -5.77 18.86
C CYS A 335 28.34 -4.49 18.20
N GLU A 336 28.60 -4.40 16.90
CA GLU A 336 28.23 -3.25 16.08
C GLU A 336 27.42 -3.70 14.86
N GLY A 337 26.39 -2.94 14.53
CA GLY A 337 25.73 -3.03 13.21
C GLY A 337 24.66 -4.10 13.12
N HIS A 338 24.03 -4.42 14.25
CA HIS A 338 22.86 -5.28 14.27
C HIS A 338 21.67 -4.56 13.63
N GLU A 339 21.28 -5.03 12.46
CA GLU A 339 20.12 -4.56 11.70
C GLU A 339 19.63 -5.65 10.73
N LEU A 340 18.39 -5.53 10.29
CA LEU A 340 17.85 -6.36 9.23
C LEU A 340 18.33 -5.85 7.88
N GLN A 341 19.03 -6.69 7.13
CA GLN A 341 19.47 -6.40 5.77
C GLN A 341 18.79 -7.31 4.75
N TYR A 342 18.19 -6.70 3.74
CA TYR A 342 17.62 -7.44 2.63
C TYR A 342 18.71 -7.94 1.70
N ARG A 343 18.80 -9.27 1.54
CA ARG A 343 19.80 -9.90 0.67
C ARG A 343 19.34 -10.16 -0.76
N GLY A 344 18.04 -10.13 -1.01
CA GLY A 344 17.47 -10.49 -2.31
C GLY A 344 16.38 -11.54 -2.22
N PHE A 345 15.92 -11.98 -3.38
CA PHE A 345 15.01 -13.11 -3.53
C PHE A 345 15.45 -13.95 -4.73
N ALA A 346 15.01 -15.20 -4.79
CA ALA A 346 15.30 -16.08 -5.91
C ALA A 346 13.99 -16.60 -6.52
N TRP A 347 13.95 -16.65 -7.85
CA TRP A 347 12.94 -17.44 -8.54
C TRP A 347 13.41 -18.89 -8.60
N GLU A 348 12.53 -19.81 -8.19
CA GLU A 348 12.70 -21.23 -8.48
C GLU A 348 12.13 -21.50 -9.87
N CYS A 349 13.00 -21.46 -10.88
CA CYS A 349 12.61 -21.69 -12.26
C CYS A 349 12.45 -23.20 -12.54
N ALA A 350 11.64 -23.54 -13.55
CA ALA A 350 11.32 -24.93 -13.91
C ALA A 350 12.57 -25.78 -14.25
N ASP A 351 13.65 -25.14 -14.67
CA ASP A 351 14.92 -25.77 -15.05
C ASP A 351 15.86 -26.00 -13.85
N SER A 352 15.40 -25.76 -12.61
CA SER A 352 16.20 -25.76 -11.36
C SER A 352 17.27 -24.65 -11.29
N ASP A 353 17.26 -23.73 -12.25
CA ASP A 353 18.09 -22.52 -12.20
C ASP A 353 17.51 -21.54 -11.16
N LEU A 354 18.36 -21.16 -10.21
CA LEU A 354 18.05 -20.12 -9.22
C LEU A 354 18.43 -18.76 -9.78
N VAL A 355 17.45 -17.97 -10.22
CA VAL A 355 17.68 -16.59 -10.63
C VAL A 355 17.62 -15.71 -9.38
N ILE A 356 18.80 -15.34 -8.87
CA ILE A 356 18.93 -14.46 -7.70
C ILE A 356 18.81 -13.01 -8.15
N HIS A 357 17.79 -12.33 -7.63
CA HIS A 357 17.69 -10.88 -7.69
C HIS A 357 18.33 -10.30 -6.43
N SER A 358 19.57 -9.85 -6.58
CA SER A 358 20.27 -9.07 -5.55
C SER A 358 19.68 -7.65 -5.47
N PRO A 359 19.83 -6.95 -4.34
CA PRO A 359 19.40 -5.57 -4.21
C PRO A 359 20.11 -4.73 -5.28
N GLN A 360 19.39 -4.23 -6.28
CA GLN A 360 19.84 -3.05 -7.00
C GLN A 360 19.73 -1.93 -5.97
N HIS A 361 20.87 -1.43 -5.47
CA HIS A 361 21.00 -0.35 -4.49
C HIS A 361 19.65 0.29 -4.16
N CYS A 362 18.97 -0.22 -3.11
CA CYS A 362 17.85 0.52 -2.56
C CYS A 362 18.41 1.90 -2.25
N VAL A 363 17.84 2.91 -2.91
CA VAL A 363 18.21 4.30 -2.72
C VAL A 363 18.31 4.50 -1.22
N SER A 364 19.51 4.86 -0.76
CA SER A 364 19.79 5.18 0.63
C SER A 364 18.60 5.96 1.16
N GLN A 365 18.03 5.53 2.29
CA GLN A 365 16.91 6.23 2.94
C GLN A 365 17.24 7.72 2.95
N CYS A 366 16.63 8.47 2.03
CA CYS A 366 16.47 9.88 2.24
C CYS A 366 15.44 9.91 3.35
N HIS A 367 15.90 9.93 4.58
CA HIS A 367 15.21 10.71 5.57
C HIS A 367 15.09 12.08 4.92
N SER A 368 13.94 12.36 4.28
CA SER A 368 13.47 13.72 4.19
C SER A 368 13.35 14.11 5.64
N GLN A 369 14.44 14.67 6.19
CA GLN A 369 14.33 15.70 7.19
C GLN A 369 13.42 16.70 6.51
N LEU A 370 12.12 16.55 6.74
CA LEU A 370 11.18 17.61 6.53
C LEU A 370 11.73 18.66 7.49
N GLY A 371 12.54 19.57 6.94
CA GLY A 371 13.04 20.69 7.70
C GLY A 371 11.84 21.26 8.40
N THR A 372 11.97 21.48 9.70
CA THR A 372 10.94 22.11 10.52
C THR A 372 10.82 23.55 10.04
N GLN A 373 10.29 23.75 8.83
CA GLN A 373 9.71 25.02 8.46
C GLN A 373 8.50 25.12 9.35
N GLU A 374 8.61 25.96 10.38
CA GLU A 374 7.46 26.45 11.11
C GLU A 374 6.41 26.86 10.07
N LEU A 375 5.35 26.07 9.99
CA LEU A 375 4.18 26.39 9.19
C LEU A 375 3.65 27.72 9.72
N GLN A 376 3.91 28.79 8.98
CA GLN A 376 3.50 30.15 9.35
C GLN A 376 1.98 30.29 9.46
N HIS A 377 1.21 29.29 9.01
CA HIS A 377 -0.25 29.22 9.10
C HIS A 377 -0.68 27.91 9.75
N ALA A 378 -1.00 27.96 11.05
CA ALA A 378 -1.66 26.85 11.73
C ALA A 378 -3.06 26.66 11.13
N PHE A 379 -3.30 25.53 10.46
CA PHE A 379 -4.63 25.16 10.03
C PHE A 379 -5.43 24.74 11.28
N PRO A 380 -6.64 25.30 11.52
CA PRO A 380 -7.41 24.94 12.70
C PRO A 380 -7.88 23.48 12.60
N VAL A 381 -7.28 22.60 13.39
CA VAL A 381 -7.70 21.19 13.49
C VAL A 381 -8.91 21.10 14.43
N VAL A 382 -9.96 20.42 13.97
CA VAL A 382 -11.17 20.20 14.76
C VAL A 382 -11.05 18.88 15.52
N TRP A 383 -10.77 18.96 16.81
CA TRP A 383 -10.56 17.79 17.69
C TRP A 383 -11.85 17.12 18.21
N LYS A 384 -13.00 17.35 17.56
CA LYS A 384 -14.32 16.88 18.05
C LYS A 384 -14.44 15.36 18.16
N ALA A 385 -13.62 14.62 17.41
CA ALA A 385 -13.58 13.15 17.43
C ALA A 385 -12.51 12.57 18.38
N LEU A 386 -11.75 13.42 19.09
CA LEU A 386 -10.76 12.98 20.06
C LEU A 386 -11.49 12.40 21.28
N ASP A 387 -11.27 11.12 21.54
CA ASP A 387 -11.87 10.40 22.65
C ASP A 387 -10.76 9.91 23.58
N ARG A 388 -10.58 10.67 24.67
CA ARG A 388 -9.57 10.38 25.71
C ARG A 388 -9.90 9.13 26.53
N THR A 389 -11.11 8.61 26.41
CA THR A 389 -11.53 7.40 27.14
C THR A 389 -11.31 6.13 26.33
N LYS A 390 -10.98 6.26 25.03
CA LYS A 390 -10.71 5.13 24.13
C LYS A 390 -9.23 5.00 23.88
N GLU A 391 -8.55 4.19 24.69
CA GLU A 391 -7.11 3.90 24.55
C GLU A 391 -6.82 2.50 24.02
N ALA A 392 -7.85 1.81 23.51
CA ALA A 392 -7.78 0.41 23.08
C ALA A 392 -6.65 0.09 22.09
N ILE A 393 -6.24 1.04 21.23
CA ILE A 393 -5.14 0.81 20.29
C ILE A 393 -3.79 0.81 21.02
N SER A 394 -3.59 1.76 21.94
CA SER A 394 -2.40 1.86 22.78
C SER A 394 -2.31 0.67 23.73
N GLU A 395 -3.42 0.32 24.35
CA GLU A 395 -3.56 -0.85 25.20
C GLU A 395 -3.18 -2.12 24.44
N ASN A 396 -3.80 -2.36 23.28
CA ASN A 396 -3.50 -3.53 22.47
C ASN A 396 -2.05 -3.54 21.98
N ALA A 397 -1.52 -2.40 21.49
CA ALA A 397 -0.14 -2.31 21.04
C ALA A 397 0.86 -2.61 22.17
N THR A 398 0.60 -2.06 23.36
CA THR A 398 1.41 -2.26 24.57
C THR A 398 1.37 -3.71 25.02
N ARG A 399 0.17 -4.26 25.18
CA ARG A 399 -0.04 -5.66 25.56
C ARG A 399 0.66 -6.60 24.59
N ASN A 400 0.53 -6.37 23.28
CA ASN A 400 1.18 -7.21 22.26
C ASN A 400 2.70 -7.16 22.33
N VAL A 401 3.32 -5.97 22.34
CA VAL A 401 4.78 -5.86 22.23
C VAL A 401 5.49 -6.23 23.54
N ILE A 402 4.92 -5.87 24.68
CA ILE A 402 5.49 -6.20 25.99
C ILE A 402 5.33 -7.69 26.29
N SER A 403 4.17 -8.30 25.96
CA SER A 403 4.01 -9.75 26.11
C SER A 403 4.88 -10.53 25.13
N TRP A 404 5.12 -9.99 23.93
CA TRP A 404 6.08 -10.59 22.99
C TRP A 404 7.49 -10.56 23.56
N LEU A 405 7.93 -9.43 24.13
CA LEU A 405 9.26 -9.28 24.75
C LEU A 405 9.44 -10.16 26.00
N ARG A 406 8.37 -10.38 26.77
CA ARG A 406 8.39 -11.11 28.04
C ARG A 406 7.67 -12.44 27.92
N SER A 407 7.90 -13.18 26.82
CA SER A 407 7.26 -14.48 26.58
C SER A 407 7.56 -15.51 27.69
N ASP A 408 8.74 -15.39 28.30
CA ASP A 408 9.29 -16.36 29.26
C ASP A 408 9.22 -15.85 30.71
N GLY A 409 8.60 -14.68 30.94
CA GLY A 409 8.49 -14.04 32.25
C GLY A 409 9.12 -12.64 32.27
N HIS A 410 8.97 -11.95 33.40
CA HIS A 410 9.45 -10.58 33.61
C HIS A 410 10.27 -10.46 34.90
N ALA A 411 11.16 -9.46 34.94
CA ALA A 411 11.99 -9.19 36.11
C ALA A 411 11.16 -8.61 37.26
N PRO A 412 11.59 -8.77 38.54
CA PRO A 412 10.82 -8.28 39.69
C PRO A 412 10.48 -6.79 39.65
N HIS A 413 11.36 -5.96 39.06
CA HIS A 413 11.15 -4.52 38.94
C HIS A 413 10.09 -4.16 37.89
N GLU A 414 9.73 -5.08 36.99
CA GLU A 414 8.68 -4.88 35.98
C GLU A 414 7.30 -5.32 36.50
N LYS A 415 7.21 -5.86 37.73
CA LYS A 415 5.96 -6.40 38.28
C LYS A 415 4.82 -5.38 38.27
N GLU A 416 5.10 -4.13 38.66
CA GLU A 416 4.11 -3.06 38.70
C GLU A 416 3.52 -2.77 37.30
N MET A 417 4.31 -2.91 36.24
CA MET A 417 3.83 -2.75 34.86
C MET A 417 2.78 -3.80 34.50
N PHE A 418 2.96 -5.05 34.95
CA PHE A 418 2.02 -6.15 34.70
C PHE A 418 0.81 -6.14 35.64
N GLU A 419 0.82 -5.35 36.71
CA GLU A 419 -0.35 -5.10 37.57
C GLU A 419 -1.29 -4.03 37.00
N HIS A 420 -0.87 -3.31 35.95
CA HIS A 420 -1.69 -2.30 35.28
C HIS A 420 -2.93 -2.91 34.59
N GLU A 421 -4.03 -2.14 34.54
CA GLU A 421 -5.31 -2.58 33.95
C GLU A 421 -5.19 -3.03 32.48
N TRP A 422 -4.21 -2.52 31.74
CA TRP A 422 -3.91 -2.93 30.36
C TRP A 422 -3.30 -4.33 30.24
N PHE A 423 -2.92 -4.97 31.34
CA PHE A 423 -2.42 -6.34 31.38
C PHE A 423 -3.35 -7.26 32.16
N THR A 424 -4.05 -6.73 33.16
CA THR A 424 -5.08 -7.44 33.94
C THR A 424 -6.24 -7.83 33.01
N MET A 425 -6.25 -9.09 32.56
CA MET A 425 -7.43 -9.67 31.94
C MET A 425 -8.45 -9.85 33.07
N CYS A 426 -9.54 -9.09 33.07
CA CYS A 426 -10.70 -9.50 33.85
C CYS A 426 -11.12 -10.85 33.29
N ASP A 427 -10.92 -11.93 34.05
CA ASP A 427 -11.56 -13.22 33.83
C ASP A 427 -13.07 -13.02 34.04
N SER A 428 -13.71 -12.37 33.07
CA SER A 428 -15.16 -12.31 32.94
C SER A 428 -15.58 -13.61 32.26
N ASP A 429 -15.41 -14.72 32.97
CA ASP A 429 -16.22 -15.90 32.72
C ASP A 429 -17.67 -15.47 32.97
N GLU A 430 -18.43 -15.32 31.88
CA GLU A 430 -19.87 -15.11 31.90
C GLU A 430 -20.54 -16.35 32.53
N GLU A 431 -20.53 -16.45 33.86
CA GLU A 431 -21.48 -17.27 34.59
C GLU A 431 -22.82 -16.52 34.68
N GLU A 432 -23.74 -16.92 33.79
CA GLU A 432 -25.20 -16.82 33.86
C GLU A 432 -25.79 -15.58 34.59
N GLU A 433 -26.17 -14.55 33.84
CA GLU A 433 -27.06 -13.50 34.34
C GLU A 433 -28.48 -14.04 34.64
N PRO A 434 -29.04 -13.86 35.85
CA PRO A 434 -30.47 -13.70 35.99
C PRO A 434 -30.82 -12.21 35.95
N MET A 435 -31.71 -11.85 35.04
CA MET A 435 -32.29 -10.52 34.90
C MET A 435 -32.85 -9.99 36.23
N VAL A 436 -32.36 -8.84 36.72
CA VAL A 436 -33.18 -7.89 37.50
C VAL A 436 -32.77 -6.43 37.23
N GLU A 437 -33.80 -5.63 37.05
CA GLU A 437 -33.96 -4.20 36.78
C GLU A 437 -32.96 -3.18 37.36
N THR A 438 -32.61 -2.24 36.47
CA THR A 438 -32.33 -0.80 36.68
C THR A 438 -32.21 -0.29 38.12
N GLN A 439 -30.99 0.01 38.54
CA GLN A 439 -30.72 1.15 39.41
C GLN A 439 -29.49 1.93 38.94
N SER A 440 -29.71 3.22 38.72
CA SER A 440 -28.69 4.24 38.47
C SER A 440 -27.69 4.29 39.63
N MET A 441 -26.41 4.14 39.36
CA MET A 441 -25.35 4.66 40.22
C MET A 441 -24.31 5.44 39.42
N ASN A 442 -24.31 6.74 39.67
CA ASN A 442 -23.17 7.63 39.46
C ASN A 442 -21.94 7.07 40.18
N GLY A 443 -20.83 6.96 39.48
CA GLY A 443 -19.54 6.61 40.08
C GLY A 443 -18.51 6.13 39.07
N PHE A 444 -18.19 6.94 38.05
CA PHE A 444 -16.92 6.76 37.34
C PHE A 444 -15.86 7.53 38.13
N GLU A 445 -15.24 6.85 39.09
CA GLU A 445 -13.99 7.32 39.69
C GLU A 445 -12.91 7.34 38.60
N HIS A 446 -12.13 8.42 38.60
CA HIS A 446 -11.09 8.71 37.63
C HIS A 446 -10.03 7.59 37.58
N SER A 447 -9.82 7.01 36.39
CA SER A 447 -8.69 6.12 36.10
C SER A 447 -7.36 6.89 36.28
N PRO A 448 -6.34 6.31 36.95
CA PRO A 448 -5.02 6.91 37.01
C PRO A 448 -4.41 6.91 35.61
N HIS A 449 -4.22 8.10 35.06
CA HIS A 449 -3.74 8.32 33.70
C HIS A 449 -2.34 7.71 33.46
N VAL A 450 -2.16 7.18 32.25
CA VAL A 450 -0.91 6.78 31.57
C VAL A 450 0.23 7.83 31.69
N GLU A 451 -0.08 9.04 32.15
CA GLU A 451 0.89 10.09 32.48
C GLU A 451 2.01 9.59 33.41
N GLU A 452 1.74 8.70 34.38
CA GLU A 452 2.79 8.17 35.26
C GLU A 452 3.91 7.43 34.51
N TRP A 453 3.61 6.81 33.36
CA TRP A 453 4.62 6.15 32.53
C TRP A 453 5.46 7.13 31.71
N LEU A 454 4.89 8.30 31.39
CA LEU A 454 5.62 9.34 30.65
C LEU A 454 6.63 10.09 31.53
N PHE A 455 6.43 10.11 32.86
CA PHE A 455 7.25 10.89 33.79
C PHE A 455 8.22 10.06 34.65
N ASN A 456 8.05 8.73 34.71
CA ASN A 456 8.94 7.82 35.45
C ASN A 456 9.83 6.95 34.53
N SER A 457 10.07 7.38 33.29
CA SER A 457 11.03 6.76 32.36
C SER A 457 12.47 7.17 32.65
#